data_AF-A0A556AY23-F1
#
_entry.id   AF-A0A556AY23-F1
#
_cell.length_a   1.000
_cell.length_b   1.000
_cell.length_c   1.000
_cell.angle_alpha   90.00
_cell.angle_beta   90.00
_cell.angle_gamma   90.00
#
_symmetry.space_group_name_H-M   'P 1'
#
loop_
_entity.id
_entity.type
_entity.pdbx_description
1 polymer ?
#
loop_
_entity_poly.entity_id
_entity_poly.type
_entity_poly.pdbx_seq_one_letter_code
_entity_poly.pdbx_strand_id
1 'polypeptide(L)'
;VTNTGMKPVLVKGKHVKSINQYYNKMKSHFTSILRNGKQTNEGPFTSKRIEKLHQKRYLKIKDVFHKVSHHIVKLAQEEEVCKIVIGQNKSWKQETNMGKRNNQSFCHLPHSLLIQMITYKAN
;
A
#
# COMPACT_ATOMS: atom_id res chain seq x y z
N VAL A 1 2.71 20.55 0.60
CA VAL A 1 2.98 21.95 0.97
C VAL A 1 1.69 22.49 1.56
N THR A 2 1.72 22.96 2.79
CA THR A 2 0.56 23.53 3.49
C THR A 2 0.57 25.05 3.32
N ASN A 3 -0.61 25.65 3.15
CA ASN A 3 -0.75 27.11 3.03
C ASN A 3 -0.67 27.82 4.40
N THR A 4 -0.60 27.05 5.49
CA THR A 4 -0.54 27.54 6.89
C THR A 4 0.90 27.76 7.39
N GLY A 5 1.93 27.48 6.58
CA GLY A 5 3.33 27.61 7.00
C GLY A 5 3.85 26.46 7.85
N MET A 6 3.05 25.42 8.09
CA MET A 6 3.49 24.23 8.84
C MET A 6 4.61 23.45 8.15
N LYS A 7 5.39 22.73 8.97
CA LYS A 7 6.33 21.73 8.48
C LYS A 7 5.59 20.58 7.76
N PRO A 8 6.02 20.20 6.55
CA PRO A 8 5.44 19.06 5.86
C PRO A 8 5.50 17.78 6.71
N VAL A 9 4.35 17.12 6.88
CA VAL A 9 4.29 15.82 7.58
C VAL A 9 4.61 14.71 6.61
N LEU A 10 5.63 13.90 6.95
CA LEU A 10 6.03 12.74 6.17
C LEU A 10 5.75 11.46 6.96
N VAL A 11 4.86 10.62 6.43
CA VAL A 11 4.54 9.32 7.03
C VAL A 11 5.60 8.30 6.64
N LYS A 12 6.21 7.66 7.64
CA LYS A 12 7.28 6.67 7.44
C LYS A 12 6.77 5.38 6.80
N GLY A 13 7.21 5.11 5.57
CA GLY A 13 6.86 3.89 4.83
C GLY A 13 7.64 2.61 5.22
N LYS A 14 8.57 2.66 6.19
CA LYS A 14 9.47 1.53 6.53
C LYS A 14 8.70 0.26 6.92
N HIS A 15 7.60 0.41 7.67
CA HIS A 15 6.73 -0.71 8.06
C HIS A 15 6.05 -1.37 6.86
N VAL A 16 5.57 -0.56 5.91
CA VAL A 16 4.92 -1.08 4.70
C VAL A 16 5.93 -1.80 3.82
N LYS A 17 7.17 -1.29 3.75
CA LYS A 17 8.28 -1.94 3.04
C LYS A 17 8.62 -3.32 3.62
N SER A 18 8.71 -3.45 4.95
CA SER A 18 9.02 -4.74 5.58
C SER A 18 7.89 -5.76 5.39
N ILE A 19 6.63 -5.33 5.45
CA ILE A 19 5.46 -6.18 5.12
C ILE A 19 5.55 -6.69 3.68
N ASN A 20 5.90 -5.80 2.74
CA ASN A 20 6.02 -6.17 1.33
C ASN A 20 7.20 -7.13 1.07
N GLN A 21 8.33 -6.90 1.74
CA GLN A 21 9.50 -7.79 1.66
C GLN A 21 9.19 -9.19 2.18
N TYR A 22 8.56 -9.29 3.35
CA TYR A 22 8.13 -10.57 3.92
C TYR A 22 7.16 -11.30 2.98
N TYR A 23 6.17 -10.58 2.46
CA TYR A 23 5.22 -11.13 1.50
C TYR A 23 5.92 -11.66 0.25
N ASN A 24 6.85 -10.90 -0.36
CA ASN A 24 7.57 -11.34 -1.55
C ASN A 24 8.43 -12.58 -1.27
N LYS A 25 9.10 -12.65 -0.11
CA LYS A 25 9.88 -13.81 0.32
C LYS A 25 9.00 -15.06 0.44
N MET A 26 7.88 -14.96 1.16
CA MET A 26 6.97 -16.08 1.37
C MET A 26 6.23 -16.49 0.09
N LYS A 27 5.84 -15.53 -0.75
CA LYS A 27 5.23 -15.80 -2.05
C LYS A 27 6.18 -16.60 -2.93
N SER A 28 7.45 -16.19 -3.04
CA SER A 28 8.47 -16.91 -3.81
C SER A 28 8.64 -18.34 -3.30
N HIS A 29 8.77 -18.53 -1.99
CA HIS A 29 8.91 -19.85 -1.38
C HIS A 29 7.72 -20.78 -1.67
N PHE A 30 6.49 -20.32 -1.42
CA PHE A 30 5.30 -21.13 -1.68
C PHE A 30 5.06 -21.38 -3.17
N THR A 31 5.38 -20.41 -4.03
CA THR A 31 5.27 -20.59 -5.48
C THR A 31 6.26 -21.63 -5.96
N SER A 32 7.51 -21.61 -5.47
CA SER A 32 8.53 -22.62 -5.80
C SER A 32 8.06 -24.03 -5.44
N ILE A 33 7.52 -24.23 -4.22
CA ILE A 33 6.98 -25.53 -3.80
C ILE A 33 5.77 -25.93 -4.66
N LEU A 34 4.85 -25.01 -4.94
CA LEU A 34 3.63 -25.28 -5.69
C LEU A 34 3.90 -25.66 -7.16
N ARG A 35 4.95 -25.06 -7.73
CA ARG A 35 5.38 -25.19 -9.12
C ARG A 35 6.45 -26.27 -9.34
N ASN A 36 6.98 -26.87 -8.27
CA ASN A 36 8.02 -27.88 -8.37
C ASN A 36 7.54 -29.06 -9.24
N GLY A 37 8.32 -29.39 -10.29
CA GLY A 37 8.02 -30.48 -11.22
C GLY A 37 6.85 -30.23 -12.20
N LYS A 38 6.32 -29.00 -12.32
CA LYS A 38 5.20 -28.68 -13.23
C LYS A 38 5.63 -27.82 -14.41
N GLN A 39 5.11 -28.09 -15.61
CA GLN A 39 5.32 -27.25 -16.79
C GLN A 39 4.54 -25.93 -16.70
N THR A 40 4.98 -24.89 -17.40
CA THR A 40 4.45 -23.50 -17.29
C THR A 40 2.93 -23.38 -17.36
N ASN A 41 2.22 -24.28 -18.05
CA ASN A 41 0.76 -24.26 -18.20
C ASN A 41 0.01 -25.31 -17.34
N GLU A 42 0.71 -26.01 -16.45
CA GLU A 42 0.15 -27.13 -15.68
C GLU A 42 -0.11 -26.78 -14.23
N GLY A 43 -1.28 -27.20 -13.74
CA GLY A 43 -1.66 -27.14 -12.33
C GLY A 43 -2.00 -25.73 -11.82
N PRO A 44 -2.48 -25.65 -10.56
CA PRO A 44 -2.91 -24.39 -9.98
C PRO A 44 -1.72 -23.47 -9.68
N PHE A 45 -1.85 -22.19 -10.04
CA PHE A 45 -0.87 -21.13 -9.72
C PHE A 45 -1.10 -20.50 -8.34
N THR A 46 -2.20 -20.85 -7.68
CA THR A 46 -2.54 -20.39 -6.33
C THR A 46 -2.77 -21.57 -5.39
N SER A 47 -2.67 -21.31 -4.09
CA SER A 47 -3.03 -22.26 -3.03
C SER A 47 -3.68 -21.52 -1.87
N LYS A 48 -4.43 -22.24 -1.03
CA LYS A 48 -5.02 -21.68 0.20
C LYS A 48 -3.99 -20.97 1.10
N ARG A 49 -2.73 -21.42 1.09
CA ARG A 49 -1.62 -20.77 1.83
C ARG A 49 -1.22 -19.43 1.20
N ILE A 50 -1.15 -19.35 -0.13
CA ILE A 50 -0.86 -18.11 -0.87
C ILE A 50 -2.00 -17.12 -0.69
N GLU A 51 -3.26 -17.55 -0.76
CA GLU A 51 -4.44 -16.70 -0.51
C GLU A 51 -4.45 -16.14 0.91
N LYS A 52 -4.19 -16.97 1.93
CA LYS A 52 -4.02 -16.50 3.32
C LYS A 52 -2.89 -15.48 3.44
N LEU A 53 -1.79 -15.65 2.70
CA LEU A 53 -0.69 -14.69 2.67
C LEU A 53 -1.13 -13.36 2.04
N HIS A 54 -1.90 -13.38 0.95
CA HIS A 54 -2.50 -12.19 0.34
C HIS A 54 -3.43 -11.46 1.33
N GLN A 55 -4.32 -12.20 1.99
CA GLN A 55 -5.26 -11.63 2.96
C GLN A 55 -4.53 -11.00 4.14
N LYS A 56 -3.51 -11.68 4.70
CA LYS A 56 -2.67 -11.12 5.78
C LYS A 56 -1.96 -9.83 5.35
N ARG A 57 -1.40 -9.78 4.14
CA ARG A 57 -0.79 -8.56 3.61
C ARG A 57 -1.82 -7.44 3.48
N TYR A 58 -2.98 -7.74 2.91
CA TYR A 58 -4.07 -6.77 2.74
C TYR A 58 -4.50 -6.17 4.08
N LEU A 59 -4.77 -7.00 5.09
CA LEU A 59 -5.19 -6.53 6.42
C LEU A 59 -4.15 -5.64 7.09
N LYS A 60 -2.85 -5.98 6.98
CA LYS A 60 -1.77 -5.13 7.52
C LYS A 60 -1.68 -3.78 6.83
N ILE A 61 -1.80 -3.74 5.50
CA ILE A 61 -1.80 -2.47 4.76
C ILE A 61 -3.04 -1.64 5.10
N LYS A 62 -4.21 -2.29 5.22
CA LYS A 62 -5.47 -1.66 5.61
C LYS A 62 -5.36 -0.99 6.99
N ASP A 63 -4.78 -1.67 7.97
CA ASP A 63 -4.53 -1.11 9.32
C ASP A 63 -3.64 0.14 9.27
N VAL A 64 -2.54 0.08 8.51
CA VAL A 64 -1.66 1.26 8.32
C VAL A 64 -2.45 2.42 7.71
N PHE A 65 -3.27 2.18 6.68
CA PHE A 65 -4.06 3.24 6.07
C PHE A 65 -5.16 3.78 6.99
N HIS A 66 -5.73 2.96 7.86
CA HIS A 66 -6.64 3.45 8.90
C HIS A 66 -5.94 4.40 9.86
N LYS A 67 -4.73 4.05 10.32
CA LYS A 67 -3.95 4.93 11.22
C LYS A 67 -3.52 6.21 10.53
N VAL A 68 -3.06 6.13 9.30
CA VAL A 68 -2.63 7.29 8.50
C VAL A 68 -3.80 8.22 8.19
N SER A 69 -4.93 7.70 7.71
CA SER A 69 -6.13 8.51 7.44
C SER A 69 -6.62 9.23 8.69
N HIS A 70 -6.64 8.55 9.85
CA HIS A 70 -7.01 9.18 11.11
C HIS A 70 -6.05 10.31 11.50
N HIS A 71 -4.75 10.07 11.35
CA HIS A 71 -3.75 11.08 11.65
C HIS A 71 -3.86 12.31 10.74
N ILE A 72 -4.12 12.11 9.44
CA ILE A 72 -4.34 13.20 8.49
C ILE A 72 -5.55 14.05 8.88
N VAL A 73 -6.69 13.42 9.19
CA VAL A 73 -7.91 14.14 9.60
C VAL A 73 -7.70 14.87 10.92
N LYS A 74 -7.06 14.21 11.89
CA LYS A 74 -6.74 14.83 13.18
C LYS A 74 -5.86 16.06 13.00
N LEU A 75 -4.83 15.97 12.17
CA LEU A 75 -3.97 17.11 11.84
C LEU A 75 -4.76 18.24 11.16
N ALA A 76 -5.66 17.91 10.25
CA ALA A 76 -6.52 18.92 9.61
C ALA A 76 -7.44 19.62 10.63
N GLN A 77 -7.95 18.88 11.62
CA GLN A 77 -8.79 19.43 12.68
C GLN A 77 -8.01 20.33 13.65
N GLU A 78 -6.80 19.92 14.05
CA GLU A 78 -5.92 20.71 14.92
C GLU A 78 -5.52 22.05 14.29
N GLU A 79 -5.47 22.10 12.95
CA GLU A 79 -5.05 23.26 12.16
C GLU A 79 -6.23 24.00 11.53
N GLU A 80 -7.46 23.67 11.93
CA GLU A 80 -8.71 24.27 11.43
C GLU A 80 -8.82 24.28 9.90
N VAL A 81 -8.28 23.25 9.24
CA VAL A 81 -8.27 23.13 7.78
C VAL A 81 -9.61 22.57 7.29
N CYS A 82 -10.39 23.42 6.62
CA CYS A 82 -11.68 23.02 6.05
C CYS A 82 -11.58 22.20 4.75
N LYS A 83 -10.42 22.15 4.08
CA LYS A 83 -10.29 21.52 2.76
C LYS A 83 -9.00 20.72 2.61
N ILE A 84 -9.14 19.43 2.39
CA ILE A 84 -8.04 18.52 2.05
C ILE A 84 -8.02 18.30 0.55
N VAL A 85 -6.92 18.68 -0.12
CA VAL A 85 -6.73 18.44 -1.55
C VAL A 85 -5.81 17.24 -1.74
N ILE A 86 -6.30 16.19 -2.43
CA ILE A 86 -5.53 14.98 -2.73
C ILE A 86 -5.22 14.92 -4.22
N GLY A 87 -3.94 14.92 -4.57
CA GLY A 87 -3.50 14.71 -5.94
C GLY A 87 -3.70 13.25 -6.37
N GLN A 88 -4.46 13.03 -7.43
CA GLN A 88 -4.58 11.72 -8.08
C GLN A 88 -4.35 11.88 -9.58
N ASN A 89 -3.14 11.55 -10.03
CA ASN A 89 -2.84 11.47 -11.46
C ASN A 89 -3.23 10.07 -11.98
N LYS A 90 -4.00 10.00 -13.07
CA LYS A 90 -4.30 8.72 -13.71
C LYS A 90 -2.98 8.08 -14.18
N SER A 91 -2.82 6.78 -13.93
CA SER A 91 -1.64 5.99 -14.32
C SER A 91 -0.27 6.43 -13.78
N TRP A 92 -0.19 7.35 -12.82
CA TRP A 92 1.10 7.78 -12.23
C TRP A 92 1.89 6.67 -11.52
N LYS A 93 1.26 5.51 -11.30
CA LYS A 93 1.87 4.31 -10.75
C LYS A 93 2.41 3.37 -11.81
N GLN A 94 2.02 3.51 -13.07
CA GLN A 94 2.57 2.74 -14.17
C GLN A 94 3.86 3.45 -14.61
N GLU A 95 4.98 2.72 -14.64
CA GLU A 95 6.25 3.20 -15.22
C GLU A 95 6.97 4.34 -14.46
N THR A 96 6.85 4.40 -13.14
CA THR A 96 7.66 5.35 -12.36
C THR A 96 9.16 5.06 -12.57
N ASN A 97 9.99 6.06 -12.85
CA ASN A 97 11.44 5.82 -13.06
C ASN A 97 12.23 5.80 -11.74
N MET A 98 11.73 5.10 -10.70
CA MET A 98 12.34 5.03 -9.36
C MET A 98 13.21 3.78 -9.15
N GLY A 99 13.42 2.99 -10.19
CA GLY A 99 14.13 1.70 -10.15
C GLY A 99 13.24 0.52 -9.75
N LYS A 100 13.58 -0.68 -10.26
CA LYS A 100 12.76 -1.91 -10.20
C LYS A 100 12.19 -2.23 -8.81
N ARG A 101 13.00 -2.13 -7.75
CA ARG A 101 12.59 -2.46 -6.36
C ARG A 101 11.64 -1.43 -5.76
N ASN A 102 11.85 -0.14 -6.04
CA ASN A 102 11.00 0.93 -5.53
C ASN A 102 9.68 0.97 -6.29
N ASN A 103 9.72 0.82 -7.62
CA ASN A 103 8.52 0.68 -8.45
C ASN A 103 7.64 -0.46 -7.94
N GLN A 104 8.21 -1.65 -7.71
CA GLN A 104 7.44 -2.77 -7.20
C GLN A 104 6.77 -2.46 -5.85
N SER A 105 7.47 -1.75 -4.95
CA SER A 105 6.90 -1.37 -3.66
C SER A 105 5.80 -0.32 -3.79
N PHE A 106 5.99 0.67 -4.67
CA PHE A 106 5.08 1.81 -4.85
C PHE A 106 3.83 1.49 -5.68
N CYS A 107 3.99 0.72 -6.76
CA CYS A 107 2.90 0.26 -7.63
C CYS A 107 1.88 -0.59 -6.86
N HIS A 108 2.37 -1.41 -5.94
CA HIS A 108 1.54 -2.35 -5.20
C HIS A 108 0.82 -1.74 -3.98
N LEU A 109 0.93 -0.42 -3.75
CA LEU A 109 0.18 0.27 -2.69
C LEU A 109 -1.21 0.69 -3.19
N PRO A 110 -2.30 0.33 -2.50
CA PRO A 110 -3.65 0.70 -2.93
C PRO A 110 -3.95 2.16 -2.59
N HIS A 111 -3.52 3.11 -3.43
CA HIS A 111 -3.74 4.54 -3.20
C HIS A 111 -5.21 4.93 -3.17
N SER A 112 -6.04 4.27 -3.98
CA SER A 112 -7.50 4.45 -3.97
C SER A 112 -8.10 4.14 -2.59
N LEU A 113 -7.62 3.08 -1.92
CA LEU A 113 -8.08 2.71 -0.58
C LEU A 113 -7.74 3.81 0.44
N LEU A 114 -6.56 4.42 0.34
CA LEU A 114 -6.19 5.52 1.23
C LEU A 114 -7.09 6.75 1.02
N ILE A 115 -7.35 7.13 -0.23
CA ILE A 115 -8.27 8.23 -0.56
C ILE A 115 -9.65 7.96 0.05
N GLN A 116 -10.22 6.78 -0.19
CA GLN A 116 -11.52 6.40 0.35
C GLN A 116 -11.58 6.49 1.88
N MET A 117 -10.53 6.06 2.58
CA MET A 117 -10.47 6.15 4.04
C MET A 117 -10.36 7.59 4.54
N ILE A 118 -9.64 8.47 3.83
CA ILE A 118 -9.56 9.89 4.19
C ILE A 118 -10.93 10.54 3.99
N THR A 119 -11.55 10.35 2.82
CA THR A 119 -12.89 10.88 2.52
C THR A 119 -13.92 10.40 3.54
N TYR A 120 -13.92 9.12 3.89
CA TYR A 120 -14.83 8.57 4.90
C TYR A 120 -14.68 9.20 6.29
N LYS A 121 -13.46 9.60 6.68
CA LYS A 121 -13.18 10.15 8.02
C LYS A 121 -13.23 11.68 8.10
N ALA A 122 -13.13 12.35 6.95
CA ALA A 122 -13.15 13.80 6.84
C ALA A 122 -14.56 14.36 6.60
N ASN A 123 -15.52 13.48 6.29
CA ASN A 123 -16.96 13.78 6.39
C ASN A 123 -17.38 13.82 7.86
#